data_AF-A0AA90U3G3-F1
#
_entry.id   AF-A0AA90U3G3-F1
#
_cell.length_a   1.000
_cell.length_b   1.000
_cell.length_c   1.000
_cell.angle_alpha   90.00
_cell.angle_beta   90.00
_cell.angle_gamma   90.00
#
_symmetry.space_group_name_H-M   'P 1'
#
loop_
_entity.id
_entity.type
_entity.pdbx_description
1 polymer ?
#
loop_
_entity_poly.entity_id
_entity_poly.type
_entity_poly.pdbx_seq_one_letter_code
_entity_poly.pdbx_strand_id
1 'polypeptide(L)'
;MAKEQELKFPTFECVISNTVEDYDSEVEYFFLIRNYLAADLFELSLLDKAWASNYRKMLDYLEELVNSIVDLKSPPSHLEDYITERLKRSKDPLVAKLIRASTRVREMMYWYVRNGKNAKFASGFNPERFQGLPFLRLVLTYRSIALSKNNK
;
A
#
# COMPACT_ATOMS: atom_id res chain seq x y z
N MET A 1 -17.47 47.09 -8.21
CA MET A 1 -17.61 45.63 -8.05
C MET A 1 -16.25 45.09 -7.61
N ALA A 2 -16.18 44.37 -6.49
CA ALA A 2 -15.01 43.54 -6.24
C ALA A 2 -15.04 42.37 -7.24
N LYS A 3 -13.86 41.91 -7.70
CA LYS A 3 -13.80 40.59 -8.33
C LYS A 3 -13.94 39.56 -7.22
N GLU A 4 -14.89 38.65 -7.35
CA GLU A 4 -14.87 37.40 -6.59
C GLU A 4 -13.58 36.67 -6.99
N GLN A 5 -12.68 36.48 -6.03
CA GLN A 5 -11.55 35.57 -6.22
C GLN A 5 -12.13 34.16 -6.15
N GLU A 6 -12.04 33.40 -7.24
CA GLU A 6 -12.33 31.98 -7.22
C GLU A 6 -11.47 31.31 -6.14
N LEU A 7 -12.12 30.85 -5.07
CA LEU A 7 -11.47 30.11 -3.98
C LEU A 7 -11.07 28.73 -4.51
N LYS A 8 -9.91 28.66 -5.15
CA LYS A 8 -9.28 27.39 -5.54
C LYS A 8 -8.90 26.62 -4.28
N PHE A 9 -9.05 25.30 -4.35
CA PHE A 9 -8.53 24.44 -3.29
C PHE A 9 -7.01 24.57 -3.19
N PRO A 10 -6.43 24.36 -1.99
CA PRO A 10 -4.99 24.21 -1.85
C PRO A 10 -4.46 23.06 -2.72
N THR A 11 -3.19 23.14 -3.07
CA THR A 11 -2.45 22.15 -3.87
C THR A 11 -1.16 21.77 -3.15
N PHE A 12 -0.51 20.68 -3.56
CA PHE A 12 0.75 20.23 -2.97
C PHE A 12 1.86 20.06 -4.02
N GLU A 13 3.12 20.12 -3.58
CA GLU A 13 4.28 19.83 -4.43
C GLU A 13 4.54 18.31 -4.49
N CYS A 14 4.34 17.70 -5.65
CA CYS A 14 4.58 16.28 -5.85
C CYS A 14 6.04 16.03 -6.21
N VAL A 15 6.79 15.44 -5.27
CA VAL A 15 8.21 15.09 -5.42
C VAL A 15 8.51 14.08 -6.53
N ILE A 16 7.50 13.40 -7.09
CA ILE A 16 7.67 12.46 -8.23
C ILE A 16 7.67 13.20 -9.56
N SER A 17 6.74 14.14 -9.76
CA SER A 17 6.64 14.93 -11.00
C SER A 17 7.47 16.22 -10.96
N ASN A 18 7.90 16.64 -9.77
CA ASN A 18 8.46 17.96 -9.48
C ASN A 18 7.53 19.10 -9.94
N THR A 19 6.22 18.92 -9.73
CA THR A 19 5.19 19.91 -10.06
C THR A 19 4.10 19.97 -8.97
N VAL A 20 3.25 20.98 -9.07
CA VAL A 20 2.08 21.16 -8.20
C VAL A 20 0.92 20.27 -8.68
N GLU A 21 0.24 19.59 -7.75
CA GLU A 21 -0.93 18.73 -8.00
C GLU A 21 -2.10 19.06 -7.04
N ASP A 22 -3.33 18.71 -7.43
CA ASP A 22 -4.52 18.78 -6.58
C ASP A 22 -4.63 17.57 -5.62
N TYR A 23 -5.24 17.77 -4.44
CA TYR A 23 -5.35 16.72 -3.39
C TYR A 23 -6.28 15.54 -3.71
N ASP A 24 -7.08 15.61 -4.78
CA ASP A 24 -7.87 14.48 -5.30
C ASP A 24 -7.12 13.66 -6.37
N SER A 25 -5.86 14.01 -6.66
CA SER A 25 -5.03 13.31 -7.65
C SER A 25 -4.76 11.84 -7.30
N GLU A 26 -4.64 11.01 -8.34
CA GLU A 26 -4.40 9.56 -8.21
C GLU A 26 -3.08 9.22 -7.49
N VAL A 27 -2.11 10.16 -7.48
CA VAL A 27 -0.81 10.01 -6.84
C VAL A 27 -0.90 10.25 -5.32
N GLU A 28 -1.67 11.25 -4.88
CA GLU A 28 -1.93 11.48 -3.46
C GLU A 28 -2.76 10.33 -2.86
N TYR A 29 -3.80 9.88 -3.56
CA TYR A 29 -4.61 8.76 -3.08
C TYR A 29 -3.80 7.46 -2.94
N PHE A 30 -2.80 7.21 -3.80
CA PHE A 30 -1.83 6.12 -3.63
C PHE A 30 -1.01 6.26 -2.33
N PHE A 31 -0.50 7.46 -2.03
CA PHE A 31 0.26 7.71 -0.80
C PHE A 31 -0.60 7.61 0.47
N LEU A 32 -1.86 8.06 0.43
CA LEU A 32 -2.80 7.89 1.54
C LEU A 32 -3.04 6.41 1.86
N ILE A 33 -3.24 5.55 0.85
CA ILE A 33 -3.36 4.10 1.04
C ILE A 33 -2.07 3.50 1.61
N ARG A 34 -0.90 3.91 1.11
CA ARG A 34 0.42 3.49 1.65
C ARG A 34 0.52 3.80 3.14
N ASN A 35 0.09 4.99 3.55
CA ASN A 35 0.14 5.43 4.95
C ASN A 35 -0.85 4.64 5.82
N TYR A 36 -2.07 4.36 5.35
CA TYR A 36 -3.00 3.46 6.06
C TYR A 36 -2.46 2.03 6.20
N LEU A 37 -1.82 1.49 5.16
CA LEU A 37 -1.21 0.17 5.21
C LEU A 37 -0.02 0.13 6.17
N ALA A 38 0.82 1.17 6.18
CA ALA A 38 1.93 1.28 7.13
C ALA A 38 1.43 1.35 8.59
N ALA A 39 0.33 2.06 8.86
CA ALA A 39 -0.30 2.07 10.17
C ALA A 39 -0.84 0.68 10.58
N ASP A 40 -1.59 0.02 9.68
CA ASP A 40 -2.11 -1.35 9.91
C ASP A 40 -0.95 -2.36 10.13
N LEU A 41 0.16 -2.25 9.40
CA LEU A 41 1.36 -3.08 9.54
C LEU A 41 2.13 -2.82 10.84
N PHE A 42 2.28 -1.56 11.25
CA PHE A 42 2.92 -1.21 12.52
C PHE A 42 2.11 -1.77 13.69
N GLU A 43 0.78 -1.63 13.68
CA GLU A 43 -0.10 -2.21 14.69
C GLU A 43 0.00 -3.74 14.71
N LEU A 44 0.02 -4.41 13.56
CA LEU A 44 0.26 -5.86 13.47
C LEU A 44 1.61 -6.26 14.09
N SER A 45 2.68 -5.46 13.92
CA SER A 45 3.98 -5.68 14.57
C SER A 45 3.93 -5.56 16.10
N LEU A 46 2.97 -4.79 16.64
CA LEU A 46 2.74 -4.67 18.07
C LEU A 46 1.85 -5.79 18.62
N LEU A 47 0.89 -6.29 17.86
CA LEU A 47 -0.07 -7.30 18.33
C LEU A 47 0.41 -8.74 18.10
N ASP A 48 0.89 -9.08 16.90
CA ASP A 48 1.39 -10.42 16.57
C ASP A 48 2.90 -10.50 16.78
N LYS A 49 3.31 -10.57 18.06
CA LYS A 49 4.72 -10.57 18.49
C LYS A 49 5.56 -11.65 17.82
N ALA A 50 4.99 -12.81 17.52
CA ALA A 50 5.67 -13.94 16.88
C ALA A 50 6.08 -13.65 15.43
N TRP A 51 5.50 -12.62 14.80
CA TRP A 51 5.78 -12.19 13.42
C TRP A 51 6.22 -10.72 13.32
N ALA A 52 6.47 -10.04 14.45
CA ALA A 52 6.84 -8.62 14.52
C ALA A 52 8.00 -8.23 13.57
N SER A 53 9.01 -9.09 13.42
CA SER A 53 10.14 -8.90 12.50
C SER A 53 9.77 -8.97 11.02
N ASN A 54 8.73 -9.74 10.65
CA ASN A 54 8.23 -9.82 9.28
C ASN A 54 7.39 -8.59 8.93
N TYR A 55 6.56 -8.09 9.85
CA TYR A 55 5.84 -6.82 9.62
C TYR A 55 6.77 -5.62 9.55
N ARG A 56 7.92 -5.63 10.25
CA ARG A 56 8.96 -4.62 10.07
C ARG A 56 9.56 -4.66 8.67
N LYS A 57 9.98 -5.84 8.17
CA LYS A 57 10.42 -6.01 6.77
C LYS A 57 9.38 -5.54 5.73
N MET A 58 8.09 -5.58 6.06
CA MET A 58 7.01 -5.03 5.22
C MET A 58 6.92 -3.50 5.27
N LEU A 59 7.24 -2.87 6.41
CA LEU A 59 7.39 -1.41 6.52
C LEU A 59 8.66 -0.95 5.80
N ASP A 60 9.78 -1.61 6.05
CA ASP A 60 11.06 -1.38 5.38
C ASP A 60 10.87 -1.44 3.84
N TYR A 61 10.18 -2.48 3.35
CA TYR A 61 9.79 -2.61 1.94
C TYR A 61 8.90 -1.45 1.42
N LEU A 62 7.95 -0.93 2.22
CA LEU A 62 7.12 0.20 1.80
C LEU A 62 7.87 1.53 1.78
N GLU A 63 8.93 1.66 2.58
CA GLU A 63 9.85 2.79 2.53
C GLU A 63 10.79 2.66 1.31
N GLU A 64 11.41 1.49 1.10
CA GLU A 64 12.20 1.17 -0.10
C GLU A 64 11.39 1.37 -1.39
N LEU A 65 10.11 0.96 -1.42
CA LEU A 65 9.23 1.17 -2.57
C LEU A 65 9.04 2.67 -2.86
N VAL A 66 8.73 3.48 -1.86
CA VAL A 66 8.58 4.94 -2.04
C VAL A 66 9.89 5.58 -2.50
N ASN A 67 11.01 5.21 -1.87
CA ASN A 67 12.34 5.67 -2.26
C ASN A 67 12.70 5.20 -3.68
N SER A 68 12.22 4.03 -4.12
CA SER A 68 12.42 3.56 -5.51
C SER A 68 11.56 4.32 -6.53
N ILE A 69 10.37 4.77 -6.16
CA ILE A 69 9.48 5.56 -7.03
C ILE A 69 10.02 7.00 -7.18
N VAL A 70 10.59 7.58 -6.11
CA VAL A 70 11.17 8.93 -6.09
C VAL A 70 12.59 8.94 -6.67
N ASP A 71 13.50 8.07 -6.18
CA ASP A 71 14.90 8.02 -6.62
C ASP A 71 15.14 7.11 -7.84
N LEU A 72 14.08 6.55 -8.43
CA LEU A 72 14.08 5.66 -9.59
C LEU A 72 14.89 4.34 -9.43
N LYS A 73 15.14 3.87 -8.20
CA LYS A 73 15.90 2.63 -7.87
C LYS A 73 15.17 1.32 -8.24
N SER A 74 15.87 0.18 -8.15
CA SER A 74 15.37 -1.16 -8.53
C SER A 74 14.60 -1.91 -7.40
N PRO A 75 13.83 -2.98 -7.69
CA PRO A 75 12.76 -3.46 -6.79
C PRO A 75 12.67 -5.01 -6.52
N PRO A 76 11.80 -5.46 -5.57
CA PRO A 76 11.55 -6.89 -5.22
C PRO A 76 10.33 -7.55 -5.92
N SER A 77 10.05 -8.85 -5.68
CA SER A 77 9.00 -9.72 -6.31
C SER A 77 8.32 -10.68 -5.29
N HIS A 78 7.26 -11.52 -5.41
CA HIS A 78 6.06 -11.89 -6.25
C HIS A 78 5.17 -12.86 -5.37
N LEU A 79 3.97 -13.48 -5.58
CA LEU A 79 2.68 -13.52 -6.35
C LEU A 79 1.92 -14.77 -5.77
N GLU A 80 0.60 -15.01 -5.58
CA GLU A 80 -0.72 -14.32 -5.58
C GLU A 80 -1.72 -15.24 -4.75
N ASP A 81 -2.97 -14.82 -4.41
CA ASP A 81 -3.75 -15.35 -3.25
C ASP A 81 -5.33 -15.24 -3.34
N TYR A 82 -6.12 -15.98 -2.52
CA TYR A 82 -7.61 -16.09 -2.65
C TYR A 82 -8.46 -15.92 -1.35
N ILE A 83 -9.06 -14.75 -1.10
CA ILE A 83 -9.37 -14.24 0.28
C ILE A 83 -10.55 -14.89 1.05
N THR A 84 -11.76 -14.96 0.49
CA THR A 84 -13.04 -14.86 1.24
C THR A 84 -13.31 -15.90 2.34
N GLU A 85 -12.88 -17.15 2.16
CA GLU A 85 -13.21 -18.25 3.11
C GLU A 85 -12.47 -18.18 4.45
N ARG A 86 -11.44 -17.34 4.60
CA ARG A 86 -10.71 -17.16 5.86
C ARG A 86 -11.53 -16.49 6.96
N LEU A 87 -12.27 -15.43 6.62
CA LEU A 87 -12.97 -14.60 7.60
C LEU A 87 -14.03 -15.39 8.39
N LYS A 88 -14.76 -16.28 7.72
CA LYS A 88 -15.80 -17.13 8.35
C LYS A 88 -15.26 -18.18 9.33
N ARG A 89 -13.96 -18.46 9.28
CA ARG A 89 -13.33 -19.61 9.99
C ARG A 89 -12.48 -19.18 11.19
N SER A 90 -12.09 -17.91 11.28
CA SER A 90 -11.26 -17.40 12.38
C SER A 90 -12.09 -16.85 13.53
N LYS A 91 -11.64 -17.10 14.77
CA LYS A 91 -12.05 -16.35 15.97
C LYS A 91 -11.02 -15.28 16.38
N ASP A 92 -9.84 -15.33 15.78
CA ASP A 92 -8.73 -14.41 16.05
C ASP A 92 -8.94 -13.06 15.31
N PRO A 93 -9.04 -11.92 16.02
CA PRO A 93 -9.20 -10.60 15.41
C PRO A 93 -7.99 -10.15 14.57
N LEU A 94 -6.80 -10.73 14.76
CA LEU A 94 -5.64 -10.48 13.90
C LEU A 94 -5.92 -10.85 12.44
N VAL A 95 -6.72 -11.91 12.19
CA VAL A 95 -7.09 -12.32 10.83
C VAL A 95 -7.89 -11.24 10.11
N ALA A 96 -8.75 -10.50 10.81
CA ALA A 96 -9.48 -9.37 10.23
C ALA A 96 -8.54 -8.21 9.87
N LYS A 97 -7.59 -7.85 10.76
CA LYS A 97 -6.56 -6.83 10.49
C LYS A 97 -5.65 -7.22 9.33
N LEU A 98 -5.19 -8.47 9.26
CA LEU A 98 -4.36 -8.99 8.18
C LEU A 98 -5.06 -8.98 6.82
N ILE A 99 -6.35 -9.30 6.78
CA ILE A 99 -7.14 -9.29 5.54
C ILE A 99 -7.45 -7.85 5.11
N ARG A 100 -7.67 -6.92 6.04
CA ARG A 100 -7.73 -5.47 5.76
C ARG A 100 -6.42 -4.96 5.17
N ALA A 101 -5.28 -5.27 5.80
CA ALA A 101 -3.95 -4.89 5.29
C ALA A 101 -3.70 -5.47 3.88
N SER A 102 -3.92 -6.77 3.68
CA SER A 102 -3.84 -7.43 2.35
C SER A 102 -4.75 -6.77 1.30
N THR A 103 -5.94 -6.30 1.71
CA THR A 103 -6.85 -5.54 0.85
C THR A 103 -6.31 -4.14 0.50
N ARG A 104 -5.73 -3.42 1.46
CA ARG A 104 -5.06 -2.13 1.21
C ARG A 104 -3.87 -2.27 0.24
N VAL A 105 -3.10 -3.37 0.30
CA VAL A 105 -2.07 -3.64 -0.72
C VAL A 105 -2.68 -3.77 -2.11
N ARG A 106 -3.81 -4.48 -2.25
CA ARG A 106 -4.51 -4.61 -3.54
C ARG A 106 -5.04 -3.27 -4.07
N GLU A 107 -5.43 -2.37 -3.17
CA GLU A 107 -5.82 -1.00 -3.50
C GLU A 107 -4.60 -0.19 -3.99
N MET A 108 -3.45 -0.27 -3.31
CA MET A 108 -2.18 0.32 -3.79
C MET A 108 -1.82 -0.20 -5.19
N MET A 109 -1.95 -1.50 -5.44
CA MET A 109 -1.69 -2.11 -6.75
C MET A 109 -2.57 -1.52 -7.86
N TYR A 110 -3.84 -1.22 -7.57
CA TYR A 110 -4.74 -0.58 -8.53
C TYR A 110 -4.27 0.84 -8.87
N TRP A 111 -4.02 1.68 -7.86
CA TRP A 111 -3.61 3.08 -8.07
C TRP A 111 -2.21 3.21 -8.65
N TYR A 112 -1.31 2.27 -8.34
CA TYR A 112 -0.02 2.16 -9.00
C TYR A 112 -0.20 1.99 -10.52
N VAL A 113 -1.06 1.06 -10.95
CA VAL A 113 -1.33 0.78 -12.38
C VAL A 113 -2.14 1.89 -13.07
N ARG A 114 -2.87 2.72 -12.30
CA ARG A 114 -3.48 3.97 -12.79
C ARG A 114 -2.40 5.02 -13.08
N ASN A 115 -1.59 5.37 -12.08
CA ASN A 115 -0.50 6.35 -12.21
C ASN A 115 0.52 5.93 -13.29
N GLY A 116 0.84 4.65 -13.42
CA GLY A 116 1.72 4.11 -14.47
C GLY A 116 1.21 4.29 -15.91
N LYS A 117 -0.06 4.65 -16.11
CA LYS A 117 -0.63 5.02 -17.42
C LYS A 117 -0.65 6.52 -17.68
N ASN A 118 -0.41 7.34 -16.66
CA ASN A 118 -0.27 8.78 -16.81
C ASN A 118 1.18 9.10 -17.24
N ALA A 119 1.35 9.73 -18.40
CA ALA A 119 2.66 10.08 -18.95
C ALA A 119 3.52 10.93 -17.99
N LYS A 120 2.89 11.68 -17.07
CA LYS A 120 3.54 12.48 -16.02
C LYS A 120 4.26 11.63 -14.96
N PHE A 121 3.82 10.39 -14.74
CA PHE A 121 4.28 9.52 -13.63
C PHE A 121 4.81 8.15 -14.08
N ALA A 122 4.63 7.77 -15.36
CA ALA A 122 4.95 6.44 -15.90
C ALA A 122 6.43 6.00 -15.75
N SER A 123 7.36 6.95 -15.61
CA SER A 123 8.78 6.68 -15.32
C SER A 123 9.00 6.09 -13.92
N GLY A 124 8.27 6.59 -12.91
CA GLY A 124 8.27 6.10 -11.54
C GLY A 124 7.42 4.84 -11.37
N PHE A 125 6.17 4.89 -11.82
CA PHE A 125 5.16 3.83 -11.67
C PHE A 125 5.25 2.74 -12.76
N ASN A 126 6.46 2.22 -13.01
CA ASN A 126 6.73 1.25 -14.08
C ASN A 126 6.46 -0.23 -13.64
N PRO A 127 6.40 -1.20 -14.57
CA PRO A 127 6.19 -2.62 -14.23
C PRO A 127 7.30 -3.29 -13.42
N GLU A 128 8.50 -2.68 -13.34
CA GLU A 128 9.61 -3.16 -12.53
C GLU A 128 9.27 -2.94 -11.04
N ARG A 129 9.00 -1.70 -10.63
CA ARG A 129 8.79 -1.36 -9.20
C ARG A 129 7.44 -1.84 -8.65
N PHE A 130 6.55 -2.31 -9.50
CA PHE A 130 5.31 -3.00 -9.11
C PHE A 130 5.53 -4.37 -8.47
N GLN A 131 6.63 -5.07 -8.79
CA GLN A 131 6.73 -6.53 -8.65
C GLN A 131 6.57 -7.07 -7.22
N GLY A 132 6.88 -6.26 -6.20
CA GLY A 132 6.86 -6.65 -4.78
C GLY A 132 5.49 -6.47 -4.09
N LEU A 133 4.60 -5.62 -4.64
CA LEU A 133 3.26 -5.42 -4.07
C LEU A 133 2.43 -6.73 -4.02
N PRO A 134 2.45 -7.60 -5.07
CA PRO A 134 1.87 -8.94 -4.96
C PRO A 134 2.41 -9.80 -3.81
N PHE A 135 3.70 -9.70 -3.45
CA PHE A 135 4.31 -10.45 -2.35
C PHE A 135 3.86 -9.93 -0.99
N LEU A 136 3.86 -8.60 -0.81
CA LEU A 136 3.38 -7.97 0.42
C LEU A 136 1.94 -8.40 0.74
N ARG A 137 1.07 -8.41 -0.29
CA ARG A 137 -0.28 -8.95 -0.19
C ARG A 137 -0.27 -10.44 0.19
N LEU A 138 0.43 -11.26 -0.59
CA LEU A 138 0.52 -12.71 -0.42
C LEU A 138 0.90 -13.13 0.99
N VAL A 139 1.95 -12.52 1.56
CA VAL A 139 2.52 -12.89 2.86
C VAL A 139 1.56 -12.51 3.99
N LEU A 140 0.92 -11.33 3.92
CA LEU A 140 -0.14 -10.92 4.84
C LEU A 140 -1.30 -11.92 4.83
N THR A 141 -1.79 -12.31 3.64
CA THR A 141 -2.89 -13.27 3.59
C THR A 141 -2.46 -14.69 3.94
N TYR A 142 -1.22 -15.14 3.68
CA TYR A 142 -0.72 -16.44 4.17
C TYR A 142 -0.66 -16.49 5.70
N ARG A 143 -0.22 -15.42 6.37
CA ARG A 143 -0.28 -15.32 7.84
C ARG A 143 -1.71 -15.42 8.35
N SER A 144 -2.66 -14.79 7.67
CA SER A 144 -4.09 -14.93 7.99
C SER A 144 -4.64 -16.35 7.78
N ILE A 145 -4.11 -17.15 6.83
CA ILE A 145 -4.42 -18.58 6.74
C ILE A 145 -3.93 -19.31 7.99
N ALA A 146 -2.65 -19.12 8.35
CA ALA A 146 -2.04 -19.82 9.48
C ALA A 146 -2.81 -19.58 10.78
N LEU A 147 -3.11 -18.31 11.09
CA LEU A 147 -3.91 -17.96 12.26
C LEU A 147 -5.36 -18.49 12.18
N SER A 148 -6.02 -18.42 11.01
CA SER A 148 -7.37 -18.99 10.85
C SER A 148 -7.44 -20.52 11.04
N LYS A 149 -6.33 -21.24 10.83
CA LYS A 149 -6.25 -22.71 10.99
C LYS A 149 -5.86 -23.16 12.40
N ASN A 150 -5.16 -22.33 13.16
CA ASN A 150 -4.58 -22.71 14.46
C ASN A 150 -5.56 -22.58 15.65
N ASN A 151 -6.83 -22.25 15.43
CA ASN A 151 -7.86 -22.19 16.46
C ASN A 151 -8.44 -23.59 16.78
N LYS A 152 -7.58 -24.52 17.24
CA LYS A 152 -7.94 -25.85 17.77
C LYS A 152 -7.44 -25.99 19.20
#